data_AF-A0A5J4KIK7-F1
#
_entry.id   AF-A0A5J4KIK7-F1
#
_cell.length_a   1.000
_cell.length_b   1.000
_cell.length_c   1.000
_cell.angle_alpha   90.00
_cell.angle_beta   90.00
_cell.angle_gamma   90.00
#
_symmetry.space_group_name_H-M   'P 1'
#
loop_
_entity.id
_entity.type
_entity.pdbx_description
1 polymer ?
#
loop_
_entity_poly.entity_id
_entity_poly.type
_entity_poly.pdbx_seq_one_letter_code
_entity_poly.pdbx_strand_id
1 'polypeptide(L)' 'MQKIAIKPPSQTAGELEPLLTIAQVAAILGVTRPTVYELIYKHGLPVVRLQKNVRVIPTSLTQWLATREQLEVR' A
#
# COMPACT_ATOMS: atom_id res chain seq x y z
N MET A 1 -19.37 9.58 12.18
CA MET A 1 -18.35 8.68 12.76
C MET A 1 -18.32 7.40 11.93
N GLN A 2 -17.52 7.35 10.85
CA GLN A 2 -17.43 6.14 10.03
C GLN A 2 -16.37 5.22 10.64
N LYS A 3 -16.79 3.99 10.99
CA LYS A 3 -15.93 2.93 11.52
C LYS A 3 -14.98 2.49 10.40
N ILE A 4 -13.67 2.69 10.57
CA ILE A 4 -12.67 1.97 9.77
C ILE A 4 -12.72 0.52 10.21
N ALA A 5 -13.44 -0.32 9.45
CA ALA A 5 -13.39 -1.75 9.58
C ALA A 5 -12.08 -2.23 8.93
N ILE A 6 -11.04 -2.41 9.75
CA ILE A 6 -9.85 -3.18 9.37
C ILE A 6 -10.30 -4.65 9.33
N LYS A 7 -10.63 -5.17 8.14
CA LYS A 7 -10.94 -6.59 7.94
C LYS A 7 -9.70 -7.40 8.39
N PRO A 8 -9.86 -8.45 9.22
CA PRO A 8 -8.73 -9.31 9.60
C PRO A 8 -8.07 -9.91 8.35
N PRO A 9 -6.75 -10.22 8.38
CA PRO A 9 -6.04 -10.82 7.25
C PRO A 9 -6.76 -12.12 6.86
N SER A 10 -7.23 -12.16 5.61
CA SER A 10 -8.21 -13.12 5.13
C SER A 10 -7.54 -14.49 4.91
N GLN A 11 -7.52 -15.31 5.97
CA GLN A 11 -7.07 -16.70 5.89
C GLN A 11 -8.20 -17.60 5.35
N THR A 12 -8.43 -17.55 4.04
CA THR A 12 -9.19 -18.58 3.33
C THR A 12 -8.42 -18.95 2.08
N ALA A 13 -7.80 -20.14 2.10
CA ALA A 13 -6.99 -20.68 1.00
C ALA A 13 -7.85 -20.80 -0.27
N GLY A 14 -7.82 -19.77 -1.12
CA GLY A 14 -8.60 -19.68 -2.36
C GLY A 14 -9.01 -18.26 -2.78
N GLU A 15 -9.00 -17.28 -1.87
CA GLU A 15 -9.40 -15.90 -2.19
C GLU A 15 -8.16 -15.03 -2.42
N LEU A 16 -7.98 -14.53 -3.66
CA LEU A 16 -6.90 -13.61 -3.98
C LEU A 16 -7.18 -12.26 -3.32
N GLU A 17 -6.27 -11.79 -2.46
CA GLU A 17 -6.39 -10.44 -1.91
C GLU A 17 -6.33 -9.39 -3.05
N PRO A 18 -7.30 -8.46 -3.10
CA PRO A 18 -7.34 -7.47 -4.17
C PRO A 18 -6.12 -6.54 -4.08
N LEU A 19 -5.43 -6.38 -5.21
CA LEU A 19 -4.33 -5.43 -5.32
C LEU A 19 -4.83 -4.00 -5.22
N LEU A 20 -4.07 -3.15 -4.53
CA LEU A 20 -4.40 -1.75 -4.34
C LEU A 20 -4.05 -0.93 -5.58
N THR A 21 -4.95 -0.03 -5.96
CA THR A 21 -4.67 1.04 -6.93
C THR A 21 -3.91 2.17 -6.27
N ILE A 22 -3.26 3.02 -7.07
CA ILE A 22 -2.59 4.24 -6.59
C ILE A 22 -3.54 5.17 -5.82
N ALA A 23 -4.82 5.23 -6.23
CA ALA A 23 -5.82 6.04 -5.53
C ALA A 23 -6.14 5.48 -4.13
N GLN A 24 -6.25 4.16 -3.99
CA GLN A 24 -6.45 3.51 -2.70
C GLN A 24 -5.23 3.70 -1.79
N VAL A 25 -4.02 3.53 -2.31
CA VAL A 25 -2.78 3.77 -1.55
C VAL A 25 -2.72 5.21 -1.07
N ALA A 26 -3.05 6.19 -1.93
CA ALA A 26 -3.10 7.60 -1.56
C ALA A 26 -4.08 7.84 -0.39
N ALA A 27 -5.28 7.25 -0.46
CA ALA A 27 -6.27 7.35 0.60
C ALA A 27 -5.80 6.69 1.91
N ILE A 28 -5.16 5.52 1.84
CA ILE A 28 -4.64 4.78 3.00
C ILE A 28 -3.53 5.57 3.71
N LEU A 29 -2.61 6.14 2.94
CA LEU A 29 -1.45 6.88 3.47
C LEU A 29 -1.80 8.33 3.83
N GLY A 30 -3.00 8.82 3.51
CA GLY A 30 -3.39 10.22 3.73
C GLY A 30 -2.61 11.22 2.85
N VAL A 31 -2.16 10.81 1.66
CA VAL A 31 -1.36 11.63 0.74
C VAL A 31 -2.03 11.79 -0.63
N THR A 32 -1.44 12.62 -1.49
CA THR A 32 -1.93 12.79 -2.86
C THR A 32 -1.40 11.70 -3.81
N ARG A 33 -2.09 11.45 -4.93
CA ARG A 33 -1.61 10.51 -5.97
C ARG A 33 -0.21 10.87 -6.52
N PRO A 34 0.12 12.15 -6.78
CA PRO A 34 1.49 12.56 -7.12
C PRO A 34 2.51 12.15 -6.05
N THR A 35 2.18 12.33 -4.77
CA THR A 35 3.04 11.88 -3.66
C THR A 35 3.26 10.38 -3.71
N VAL A 36 2.24 9.57 -3.99
CA VAL A 36 2.43 8.11 -4.15
C VAL A 36 3.38 7.80 -5.30
N TYR A 37 3.29 8.49 -6.43
CA TYR A 37 4.27 8.30 -7.52
C TYR A 37 5.68 8.72 -7.11
N GLU A 38 5.83 9.82 -6.38
CA GLU A 38 7.12 10.19 -5.80
C GLU A 38 7.65 9.08 -4.89
N LEU A 39 6.78 8.48 -4.06
CA LEU A 39 7.18 7.38 -3.18
C LEU A 39 7.66 6.16 -3.98
N ILE A 40 7.06 5.88 -5.13
CA ILE A 40 7.47 4.81 -6.05
C ILE A 40 8.86 5.11 -6.64
N TYR A 41 9.08 6.33 -7.13
CA TYR A 41 10.28 6.66 -7.90
C TYR A 41 11.49 7.02 -7.03
N LYS A 42 11.29 7.71 -5.90
CA LYS A 42 12.37 8.23 -5.05
C LYS A 42 12.60 7.44 -3.77
N HIS A 43 11.59 6.70 -3.32
CA HIS A 43 11.53 6.15 -1.97
C HIS A 43 11.28 4.63 -1.94
N GLY A 44 11.28 4.00 -3.12
CA GLY A 44 11.24 2.55 -3.27
C GLY A 44 9.93 1.90 -2.84
N LEU A 45 8.79 2.59 -2.93
CA LEU A 45 7.49 1.96 -2.66
C LEU A 45 7.29 0.75 -3.60
N PRO A 46 7.05 -0.47 -3.07
CA PRO A 46 6.94 -1.67 -3.89
C PRO A 46 5.67 -1.68 -4.73
N VAL A 47 5.81 -1.93 -6.04
CA VAL A 47 4.69 -1.95 -6.99
C VAL A 47 4.79 -3.10 -7.99
N VAL A 48 3.63 -3.57 -8.45
CA VAL A 48 3.46 -4.47 -9.58
C VAL A 48 2.99 -3.67 -10.79
N ARG A 49 3.71 -3.79 -11.91
CA ARG A 49 3.37 -3.13 -13.17
C ARG A 49 2.65 -4.12 -14.09
N LEU A 50 1.39 -3.83 -14.39
CA LEU A 50 0.52 -4.60 -15.30
C LEU A 50 0.24 -3.75 -16.54
N GLN A 51 1.15 -3.78 -17.52
CA GLN A 51 1.13 -2.88 -18.68
C GLN A 51 1.03 -1.40 -18.26
N LYS A 52 -0.11 -0.75 -18.52
CA LYS A 52 -0.38 0.66 -18.19
C LYS A 52 -0.84 0.86 -16.75
N ASN A 53 -1.12 -0.22 -16.04
CA ASN A 53 -1.66 -0.19 -14.68
C ASN A 53 -0.55 -0.42 -13.65
N VAL A 54 -0.57 0.38 -12.59
CA VAL A 54 0.27 0.16 -11.40
C VAL A 54 -0.62 -0.33 -10.27
N ARG A 55 -0.14 -1.36 -9.56
CA ARG A 55 -0.81 -1.99 -8.43
C ARG A 55 0.15 -2.17 -7.28
N VAL A 56 -0.38 -2.20 -6.06
CA VAL A 56 0.39 -2.41 -4.83
C VAL A 56 -0.18 -3.61 -4.10
N ILE A 57 0.70 -4.54 -3.71
CA ILE A 57 0.30 -5.69 -2.90
C ILE A 57 0.13 -5.18 -1.46
N PRO A 58 -1.03 -5.41 -0.80
CA PRO A 58 -1.26 -4.93 0.57
C PRO A 58 -0.17 -5.32 1.55
N THR A 59 0.28 -6.58 1.54
CA THR A 59 1.34 -7.08 2.43
C THR A 59 2.68 -6.37 2.20
N SER A 60 3.05 -6.11 0.94
CA SER A 60 4.27 -5.36 0.62
C SER A 60 4.20 -3.90 1.07
N LEU A 61 3.02 -3.27 0.98
CA LEU A 61 2.81 -1.92 1.52
C LEU A 61 3.02 -1.88 3.04
N THR A 62 2.41 -2.83 3.76
CA THR A 62 2.57 -2.95 5.22
C THR A 62 4.03 -3.17 5.61
N GLN A 63 4.74 -4.06 4.92
CA GLN A 63 6.17 -4.30 5.17
C GLN A 63 7.02 -3.06 4.92
N TRP A 64 6.75 -2.32 3.84
CA TRP A 64 7.47 -1.08 3.53
C TRP A 64 7.19 0.04 4.54
N LEU A 65 6.00 0.08 5.15
CA LEU A 65 5.71 1.01 6.24
C LEU A 65 6.47 0.63 7.52
N ALA A 66 6.50 -0.66 7.86
CA ALA A 66 7.21 -1.16 9.04
C ALA A 66 8.72 -0.85 9.00
N THR A 67 9.35 -0.91 7.82
CA THR A 67 10.77 -0.53 7.68
C THR A 67 11.02 0.96 7.89
N ARG A 68 10.01 1.83 7.68
CA ARG A 68 10.12 3.27 7.90
C ARG A 68 9.87 3.69 9.33
N GLU A 69 8.91 3.07 10.00
CA GLU A 69 8.66 3.29 11.43
C GLU A 69 9.95 3.07 12.25
N GLN A 70 10.73 2.04 11.90
CA GLN A 70 12.01 1.73 12.56
C GLN A 70 13.14 2.74 12.27
N LEU A 71 13.04 3.53 11.19
CA LEU A 71 14.04 4.54 10.84
C LEU A 71 13.83 5.85 11.60
N GLU A 72 12.62 6.13 12.06
CA GLU A 72 12.28 7.38 12.76
C GLU A 72 12.49 7.31 14.28
N VAL A 73 12.77 6.12 14.83
CA VAL A 73 13.05 5.90 16.27
C VAL A 73 14.57 5.87 16.56
N ARG A 74 15.41 6.44 15.67
CA ARG A 74 16.86 6.52 15.86
C ARG A 74 17.36 7.95 16.00
#